data_AF-A0A7J6RPE0-F1
#
_entry.id   AF-A0A7J6RPE0-F1
#
_cell.length_a   1.000
_cell.length_b   1.000
_cell.length_c   1.000
_cell.angle_alpha   90.00
_cell.angle_beta   90.00
_cell.angle_gamma   90.00
#
_symmetry.space_group_name_H-M   'P 1'
#
loop_
_entity.id
_entity.type
_entity.pdbx_description
1 polymer ?
#
loop_
_entity_poly.entity_id
_entity_poly.type
_entity_poly.pdbx_seq_one_letter_code
_entity_poly.pdbx_strand_id
1 'polypeptide(L)'
;MVTGVLESGVDNVSVYLPDGAKWYNARDELMAVGMHENIAVSMDAIPHFYRAGSIIPLKMRQRPSTKAMVKDPLTLEVFVDPDTNKAEGEIYLDDGSSSDTIDRGDYTLSTIRCLDTSSVFSSHSYKQIRWSEHRQYGYIR
;
A
#
# COMPACT_ATOMS: atom_id res chain seq x y z
N MET A 1 -4.28 6.11 5.98
CA MET A 1 -4.52 7.37 6.73
C MET A 1 -3.19 8.04 6.98
N VAL A 2 -3.09 9.35 6.84
CA VAL A 2 -1.86 10.12 7.12
C VAL A 2 -2.19 11.19 8.15
N THR A 3 -1.33 11.36 9.14
CA THR A 3 -1.44 12.48 10.09
C THR A 3 -0.26 13.40 9.89
N GLY A 4 -0.52 14.60 9.40
CA GLY A 4 0.51 15.61 9.22
C GLY A 4 1.00 16.17 10.55
N VAL A 5 2.31 16.40 10.67
CA VAL A 5 2.91 17.14 11.76
C VAL A 5 3.00 18.60 11.32
N LEU A 6 2.08 19.43 11.82
CA LEU A 6 1.88 20.80 11.31
C LEU A 6 2.46 21.88 12.23
N GLU A 7 2.94 21.50 13.41
CA GLU A 7 3.51 22.39 14.40
C GLU A 7 5.03 22.21 14.47
N SER A 8 5.75 23.32 14.67
CA SER A 8 7.21 23.29 14.75
C SER A 8 7.69 22.77 16.10
N GLY A 9 8.74 21.95 16.10
CA GLY A 9 9.44 21.51 17.31
C GLY A 9 8.72 20.45 18.15
N VAL A 10 7.62 19.87 17.64
CA VAL A 10 6.90 18.80 18.33
C VAL A 10 7.56 17.44 18.09
N ASP A 11 7.57 16.60 19.11
CA ASP A 11 8.08 15.22 19.10
C ASP A 11 6.96 14.17 19.18
N ASN A 12 5.71 14.61 19.30
CA ASN A 12 4.52 13.77 19.33
C ASN A 12 3.36 14.44 18.60
N VAL A 13 2.48 13.64 18.00
CA VAL A 13 1.21 14.10 17.42
C VAL A 13 0.06 13.24 17.93
N SER A 14 -1.07 13.88 18.23
CA SER A 14 -2.30 13.18 18.60
C SER A 14 -3.00 12.66 17.35
N VAL A 15 -3.19 11.35 17.26
CA VAL A 15 -3.80 10.64 16.13
C VAL A 15 -5.10 9.99 16.57
N TYR A 16 -6.17 10.16 15.80
CA TYR A 16 -7.41 9.40 15.98
C TYR A 16 -7.56 8.35 14.87
N LEU A 17 -7.67 7.08 15.26
CA LEU A 17 -7.97 5.97 14.36
C LEU A 17 -9.41 5.47 14.61
N PRO A 18 -10.30 5.49 13.60
CA PRO A 18 -11.68 5.02 13.77
C PRO A 18 -11.76 3.52 14.11
N ASP A 19 -12.70 3.14 14.97
CA ASP A 19 -12.94 1.76 15.45
C ASP A 19 -13.67 0.85 14.45
N GLY A 20 -14.22 1.40 13.37
CA GLY A 20 -14.81 0.64 12.26
C GLY A 20 -13.82 -0.17 11.41
N ALA A 21 -12.54 -0.15 11.75
CA ALA A 21 -11.51 -0.99 11.15
C ALA A 21 -10.29 -1.10 12.07
N LYS A 22 -9.45 -2.12 11.84
CA LYS A 22 -8.11 -2.20 12.43
C LYS A 22 -7.11 -1.46 11.54
N TRP A 23 -6.01 -1.03 12.12
CA TRP A 23 -4.99 -0.23 11.44
C TRP A 23 -3.59 -0.70 11.79
N TYR A 24 -2.73 -0.78 10.79
CA TYR A 24 -1.29 -1.02 10.94
C TYR A 24 -0.53 0.30 10.85
N ASN A 25 0.54 0.46 11.62
CA ASN A 25 1.52 1.52 11.36
C ASN A 25 2.56 1.09 10.31
N ALA A 26 3.52 1.98 10.03
CA ALA A 26 4.62 1.73 9.09
C ALA A 26 5.61 0.61 9.50
N ARG A 27 5.46 0.04 10.71
CA ARG A 27 6.26 -1.07 11.23
C ARG A 27 5.45 -2.37 11.32
N ASP A 28 4.30 -2.42 10.65
CA ASP A 28 3.36 -3.55 10.64
C ASP A 28 2.76 -3.89 12.02
N GLU A 29 2.72 -2.92 12.93
CA GLU A 29 2.13 -3.08 14.26
C GLU A 29 0.66 -2.63 14.25
N LEU A 30 -0.22 -3.43 14.88
CA LEU A 30 -1.63 -3.05 15.06
C LEU A 30 -1.76 -1.91 16.09
N MET A 31 -2.55 -0.90 15.74
CA MET A 31 -2.78 0.30 16.53
C MET A 31 -4.09 0.22 17.32
N ALA A 32 -4.20 0.98 18.42
CA ALA A 32 -5.49 1.13 19.09
C ALA A 32 -6.43 2.01 18.27
N VAL A 33 -7.73 1.86 18.54
CA VAL A 33 -8.80 2.48 17.75
C VAL A 33 -9.88 3.05 18.66
N GLY A 34 -10.70 3.96 18.12
CA GLY A 34 -11.80 4.59 18.84
C GLY A 34 -11.34 5.65 19.86
N MET A 35 -10.04 5.98 19.88
CA MET A 35 -9.46 6.95 20.79
C MET A 35 -8.30 7.71 20.15
N HIS A 36 -7.93 8.82 20.79
CA HIS A 36 -6.73 9.56 20.43
C HIS A 36 -5.50 8.90 21.07
N GLU A 37 -4.50 8.58 20.26
CA GLU A 37 -3.19 8.12 20.71
C GLU A 37 -2.13 9.19 20.44
N ASN A 38 -1.16 9.33 21.35
CA ASN A 38 0.01 10.16 21.11
C ASN A 38 1.10 9.32 20.45
N ILE A 39 1.41 9.67 19.20
CA ILE A 39 2.40 8.96 18.38
C ILE A 39 3.67 9.80 18.33
N ALA A 40 4.78 9.21 18.74
CA ALA A 40 6.10 9.83 18.65
C ALA A 40 6.50 10.06 17.19
N VAL A 41 7.04 11.24 16.90
CA VAL A 41 7.47 11.68 15.58
C VAL A 41 8.89 12.21 15.60
N SER A 42 9.57 12.09 14.47
CA SER A 42 10.86 12.72 14.22
C SER A 42 10.80 13.52 12.93
N MET A 43 11.80 14.36 12.69
CA MET A 43 11.91 15.12 11.43
C MET A 43 11.98 14.23 10.19
N ASP A 44 12.35 12.97 10.35
CA ASP A 44 12.59 12.04 9.23
C ASP A 44 11.36 11.18 8.88
N ALA A 45 10.26 11.27 9.65
CA ALA A 45 9.11 10.40 9.47
C ALA A 45 7.77 11.11 9.70
N ILE A 46 6.83 10.86 8.77
CA ILE A 46 5.43 11.29 8.90
C ILE A 46 4.60 10.08 9.33
N PRO A 47 3.76 10.20 10.38
CA PRO A 47 2.83 9.15 10.78
C PRO A 47 1.85 8.82 9.67
N HIS A 48 1.83 7.55 9.29
CA HIS A 48 0.88 7.00 8.36
C HIS A 48 0.49 5.59 8.78
N PHE A 49 -0.73 5.22 8.41
CA PHE A 49 -1.40 4.02 8.87
C PHE A 49 -2.14 3.36 7.73
N TYR A 50 -2.07 2.03 7.68
CA TYR A 50 -2.69 1.20 6.67
C TYR A 50 -3.92 0.52 7.26
N ARG A 51 -5.05 0.61 6.57
CA ARG A 51 -6.27 -0.06 7.02
C ARG A 51 -6.09 -1.56 6.85
N ALA A 52 -6.40 -2.34 7.87
CA ALA A 52 -6.42 -3.79 7.76
C ALA A 52 -7.45 -4.22 6.70
N GLY A 53 -7.14 -5.29 5.97
CA GLY A 53 -7.89 -5.74 4.81
C GLY A 53 -7.56 -5.03 3.50
N SER A 54 -6.45 -4.28 3.41
CA SER A 54 -6.07 -3.55 2.19
C SER A 54 -4.83 -4.14 1.51
N ILE A 55 -4.81 -4.06 0.17
CA ILE A 55 -3.62 -4.35 -0.65
C ILE A 55 -3.22 -3.06 -1.36
N ILE A 56 -1.99 -2.61 -1.14
CA ILE A 56 -1.46 -1.37 -1.70
C ILE A 56 -0.44 -1.68 -2.80
N PRO A 57 -0.74 -1.33 -4.06
CA PRO A 57 0.21 -1.47 -5.17
C PRO A 57 1.20 -0.31 -5.21
N LEU A 58 2.49 -0.61 -5.29
CA LEU A 58 3.58 0.36 -5.23
C LEU A 58 4.58 0.14 -6.37
N LYS A 59 5.22 1.21 -6.83
CA LYS A 59 6.45 1.14 -7.65
C LYS A 59 7.63 1.57 -6.78
N MET A 60 8.34 0.58 -6.22
CA MET A 60 9.39 0.83 -5.22
C MET A 60 10.76 1.21 -5.80
N ARG A 61 10.92 1.14 -7.13
CA ARG A 61 12.17 1.52 -7.77
C ARG A 61 12.27 3.04 -7.89
N GLN A 62 13.33 3.61 -7.32
CA GLN A 62 13.62 5.03 -7.49
C GLN A 62 13.94 5.35 -8.95
N ARG A 63 13.25 6.36 -9.48
CA ARG A 63 13.44 6.87 -10.84
C ARG A 63 13.37 8.39 -10.83
N PRO A 64 14.04 9.06 -11.79
CA PRO A 64 14.04 10.52 -11.86
C PRO A 64 12.68 11.11 -12.32
N SER A 65 11.76 10.29 -12.84
CA SER A 65 10.42 10.72 -13.26
C SER A 65 9.46 9.54 -13.36
N THR A 66 8.15 9.82 -13.34
CA THR A 66 7.09 8.83 -13.56
C THR A 66 7.20 8.16 -14.94
N LYS A 67 7.63 8.90 -15.97
CA LYS A 67 7.90 8.36 -17.32
C LYS A 67 8.96 7.26 -17.29
N ALA A 68 9.99 7.39 -16.45
CA ALA A 68 11.01 6.36 -16.28
C ALA A 68 10.52 5.15 -15.46
N MET A 69 9.39 5.26 -14.75
CA MET A 69 8.79 4.20 -13.94
C MET A 69 7.80 3.31 -14.69
N VAL A 70 7.39 3.68 -15.92
CA VAL A 70 6.33 2.99 -16.67
C VAL A 70 6.53 1.47 -16.69
N LYS A 71 7.76 1.01 -16.96
CA LYS A 71 8.11 -0.43 -17.04
C LYS A 71 8.57 -1.06 -15.72
N ASP A 72 8.56 -0.33 -14.62
CA ASP A 72 8.97 -0.89 -13.33
C ASP A 72 7.91 -1.88 -12.80
N PRO A 73 8.34 -2.98 -12.16
CA PRO A 73 7.42 -3.93 -11.55
C PRO A 73 6.64 -3.27 -10.42
N LEU A 74 5.46 -3.81 -10.15
CA LEU A 74 4.69 -3.48 -8.97
C LEU A 74 5.16 -4.35 -7.80
N THR A 75 5.24 -3.73 -6.63
CA THR A 75 5.30 -4.37 -5.31
C THR A 75 3.90 -4.29 -4.72
N LEU A 76 3.44 -5.35 -4.07
CA LEU A 76 2.17 -5.35 -3.35
C LEU A 76 2.47 -5.42 -1.85
N GLU A 77 2.04 -4.42 -1.10
CA GLU A 77 2.00 -4.47 0.35
C GLU A 77 0.61 -4.95 0.79
N VAL A 78 0.56 -6.00 1.60
CA VAL A 78 -0.68 -6.70 1.97
C VAL A 78 -0.88 -6.55 3.47
N PHE A 79 -1.85 -5.72 3.85
CA PHE A 79 -2.26 -5.50 5.24
C PHE A 79 -3.48 -6.36 5.51
N VAL A 80 -3.27 -7.60 5.95
CA VAL A 80 -4.34 -8.57 6.19
C VAL A 80 -5.26 -8.10 7.32
N ASP A 81 -6.56 -8.28 7.17
CA ASP A 81 -7.49 -8.13 8.29
C ASP A 81 -7.35 -9.34 9.23
N PRO A 82 -6.93 -9.16 10.49
CA PRO A 82 -6.68 -10.29 11.39
C PRO A 82 -7.95 -11.01 11.86
N ASP A 83 -9.15 -10.42 11.70
CA ASP A 83 -10.41 -11.09 12.04
C ASP A 83 -10.91 -11.96 10.88
N THR A 84 -10.63 -11.55 9.64
CA THR A 84 -11.14 -12.25 8.45
C THR A 84 -10.09 -13.02 7.65
N ASN A 85 -8.80 -12.79 7.93
CA ASN A 85 -7.64 -13.27 7.17
C ASN A 85 -7.67 -12.91 5.68
N LYS A 86 -8.30 -11.78 5.35
CA LYS A 86 -8.47 -11.32 3.96
C LYS A 86 -7.88 -9.95 3.74
N ALA A 87 -7.56 -9.66 2.48
CA ALA A 87 -7.28 -8.30 2.02
C ALA A 87 -7.70 -8.13 0.57
N GLU A 88 -8.10 -6.92 0.19
CA GLU A 88 -8.45 -6.56 -1.18
C GLU A 88 -7.82 -5.22 -1.57
N GLY A 89 -7.48 -5.08 -2.83
CA GLY A 89 -7.02 -3.82 -3.41
C GLY A 89 -7.28 -3.79 -4.90
N GLU A 90 -7.19 -2.59 -5.47
CA GLU A 90 -7.41 -2.37 -6.90
C GLU A 90 -6.23 -1.62 -7.53
N ILE A 91 -5.91 -1.96 -8.77
CA ILE A 91 -4.92 -1.26 -9.58
C ILE A 91 -5.61 -0.80 -10.86
N TYR A 92 -5.48 0.49 -11.15
CA TYR A 92 -5.81 1.05 -12.46
C TYR A 92 -4.51 1.49 -13.14
N LEU A 93 -4.31 1.08 -14.39
CA LEU A 93 -3.16 1.46 -15.22
C LEU A 93 -3.64 1.85 -16.62
N ASP A 94 -3.32 3.05 -17.07
CA ASP A 94 -3.42 3.46 -18.47
C ASP A 94 -2.05 3.97 -18.97
N ASP A 95 -2.03 4.70 -20.08
CA ASP A 95 -0.80 5.28 -20.61
C ASP A 95 -0.35 6.57 -19.89
N GLY A 96 -1.16 7.11 -18.97
CA GLY A 96 -0.91 8.29 -18.17
C GLY A 96 -0.93 9.63 -18.93
N SER A 97 -1.38 9.66 -20.19
CA SER A 97 -1.30 10.89 -21.01
C SER A 97 -2.45 11.10 -22.01
N SER A 98 -3.08 10.03 -22.49
CA SER A 98 -4.21 10.14 -23.40
C SER A 98 -5.48 10.58 -22.67
N SER A 99 -6.36 11.32 -23.35
CA SER A 99 -7.72 11.57 -22.88
C SER A 99 -8.63 10.37 -23.14
N ASP A 100 -9.78 10.35 -22.47
CA ASP A 100 -10.90 9.45 -22.78
C ASP A 100 -10.51 7.94 -22.76
N THR A 101 -9.53 7.58 -21.92
CA THR A 101 -9.03 6.19 -21.81
C THR A 101 -10.10 5.26 -21.27
N ILE A 102 -10.94 5.73 -20.35
CA ILE A 102 -12.09 4.98 -19.81
C ILE A 102 -13.11 4.68 -20.91
N ASP A 103 -13.53 5.69 -21.68
CA ASP A 103 -14.55 5.55 -22.73
C ASP A 103 -14.07 4.63 -23.87
N ARG A 104 -12.76 4.64 -24.16
CA ARG A 104 -12.14 3.80 -25.19
C ARG A 104 -11.77 2.40 -24.70
N GLY A 105 -11.78 2.15 -23.39
CA GLY A 105 -11.29 0.89 -22.81
C GLY A 105 -9.76 0.74 -22.87
N ASP A 106 -9.03 1.84 -23.05
CA ASP A 106 -7.57 1.88 -23.16
C ASP A 106 -6.91 1.92 -21.77
N TYR A 107 -7.26 0.96 -20.90
CA TYR A 107 -6.73 0.83 -19.55
C TYR A 107 -6.77 -0.62 -19.07
N THR A 108 -6.07 -0.89 -17.97
CA THR A 108 -6.14 -2.14 -17.21
C THR A 108 -6.68 -1.83 -15.82
N LEU A 109 -7.78 -2.47 -15.44
CA LEU A 109 -8.32 -2.40 -14.08
C LEU A 109 -8.26 -3.77 -13.42
N SER A 110 -7.76 -3.77 -12.19
CA SER A 110 -7.35 -4.98 -11.52
C SER A 110 -7.66 -5.08 -10.06
N THR A 111 -8.59 -5.96 -9.70
CA THR A 111 -8.78 -6.37 -8.31
C THR A 111 -7.80 -7.49 -7.92
N ILE A 112 -7.14 -7.29 -6.79
CA ILE A 112 -6.25 -8.25 -6.14
C ILE A 112 -6.91 -8.66 -4.83
N ARG A 113 -6.90 -9.97 -4.54
CA ARG A 113 -7.46 -10.51 -3.30
C ARG A 113 -6.49 -11.46 -2.62
N CYS A 114 -6.31 -11.28 -1.33
CA CYS A 114 -5.75 -12.27 -0.42
C CYS A 114 -6.93 -12.96 0.28
N LEU A 115 -7.12 -14.26 0.05
CA LEU A 115 -8.24 -15.03 0.60
C LEU A 115 -7.83 -15.89 1.80
N ASP A 116 -6.54 -16.19 1.89
CA ASP A 116 -5.83 -16.84 2.98
C ASP A 116 -4.37 -16.35 2.91
N THR A 117 -3.71 -16.12 4.05
CA THR A 117 -2.28 -15.80 4.15
C THR A 117 -1.34 -16.73 3.37
N SER A 118 -1.80 -17.92 3.00
CA SER A 118 -1.07 -18.89 2.17
C SER A 118 -1.28 -18.73 0.66
N SER A 119 -2.15 -17.81 0.19
CA SER A 119 -2.34 -17.57 -1.25
C SER A 119 -2.91 -16.17 -1.58
N VAL A 120 -2.14 -15.40 -2.34
CA VAL A 120 -2.61 -14.16 -2.97
C VAL A 120 -3.05 -14.48 -4.40
N PHE A 121 -4.27 -14.10 -4.77
CA PHE A 121 -4.81 -14.27 -6.11
C PHE A 121 -5.02 -12.91 -6.78
N SER A 122 -4.65 -12.81 -8.06
CA SER A 122 -5.05 -11.71 -8.93
C SER A 122 -5.97 -12.27 -10.01
N SER A 123 -7.09 -11.61 -10.29
CA SER A 123 -8.01 -12.03 -11.35
C SER A 123 -7.84 -11.12 -12.57
N HIS A 124 -6.99 -11.49 -13.54
CA HIS A 124 -6.77 -10.73 -14.78
C HIS A 124 -6.81 -11.55 -16.07
N SER A 125 -7.55 -11.02 -17.06
CA SER A 125 -7.50 -11.41 -18.46
C SER A 125 -6.25 -10.84 -19.15
N TYR A 126 -5.19 -11.67 -19.25
CA TYR A 126 -3.92 -11.59 -20.02
C TYR A 126 -3.02 -10.34 -19.78
N LYS A 127 -1.68 -10.38 -19.70
CA LYS A 127 -0.64 -11.38 -20.00
C LYS A 127 0.54 -11.13 -19.02
N GLN A 128 0.85 -12.13 -18.20
CA GLN A 128 2.05 -12.30 -17.35
C GLN A 128 2.12 -11.51 -16.02
N ILE A 129 1.47 -12.06 -14.99
CA ILE A 129 1.82 -11.84 -13.58
C ILE A 129 2.73 -13.00 -13.17
N ARG A 130 4.03 -12.72 -12.91
CA ARG A 130 4.95 -13.71 -12.34
C ARG A 130 4.93 -13.57 -10.82
N TRP A 131 4.45 -14.61 -10.15
CA TRP A 131 4.70 -14.86 -8.74
C TRP A 131 6.13 -15.38 -8.55
N SER A 132 6.84 -14.89 -7.54
CA SER A 132 8.02 -15.59 -7.01
C SER A 132 8.05 -15.43 -5.50
N GLU A 133 7.76 -16.51 -4.79
CA GLU A 133 8.10 -16.65 -3.39
C GLU A 133 9.63 -16.73 -3.19
N HIS A 134 10.06 -16.14 -2.08
CA HIS A 134 11.30 -16.37 -1.33
C HIS A 134 12.64 -16.39 -2.09
N ARG A 135 13.48 -15.40 -1.78
CA ARG A 135 14.77 -15.61 -1.07
C ARG A 135 15.38 -14.29 -0.60
N GLN A 136 15.88 -14.32 0.64
CA GLN A 136 16.82 -13.35 1.19
C GLN A 136 17.95 -13.07 0.19
N TYR A 137 18.29 -11.80 -0.01
CA TYR A 137 19.57 -11.43 -0.58
C TYR A 137 20.36 -10.63 0.44
N GLY A 138 21.33 -11.30 1.05
CA GLY A 138 22.47 -10.67 1.67
C GLY A 138 23.34 -9.99 0.62
N TYR A 139 23.92 -8.86 0.99
CA TYR A 139 24.92 -8.15 0.21
C TYR A 139 26.23 -8.96 0.16
N ILE A 140 26.81 -9.08 -1.03
CA ILE A 140 28.25 -9.34 -1.19
C ILE A 140 28.82 -8.16 -1.99
N ARG A 141 30.01 -7.74 -1.55
CA ARG A 141 30.79 -6.55 -1.94
C ARG A 141 30.93 -6.31 -3.43
#